data_AF-A0A1H8E6H6-F1
#
_entry.id   AF-A0A1H8E6H6-F1
#
_cell.length_a   1.000
_cell.length_b   1.000
_cell.length_c   1.000
_cell.angle_alpha   90.00
_cell.angle_beta   90.00
_cell.angle_gamma   90.00
#
_symmetry.space_group_name_H-M   'P 1'
#
loop_
_entity.id
_entity.type
_entity.pdbx_description
1 polymer ?
#
loop_
_entity_poly.entity_id
_entity_poly.type
_entity_poly.pdbx_seq_one_letter_code
_entity_poly.pdbx_strand_id
1 'polypeptide(L)' 'MTRQNVTELLAVLEEIRSNEYPDVPKEMIEQIALAQFDNQDDRNKARIETIQVIASYVNKIS' A
#
# COMPACT_ATOMS: atom_id res chain seq x y z
N MET A 1 8.11 -7.63 17.08
CA MET A 1 8.79 -8.19 15.89
C MET A 1 8.01 -7.89 14.61
N THR A 2 6.70 -8.18 14.52
CA THR A 2 5.89 -7.99 13.29
C THR A 2 5.87 -6.58 12.71
N ARG A 3 5.86 -5.52 13.54
CA ARG A 3 5.82 -4.13 13.04
C ARG A 3 7.13 -3.65 12.41
N GLN A 4 8.28 -4.24 12.77
CA GLN A 4 9.58 -3.77 12.30
C GLN A 4 9.80 -4.15 10.82
N ASN A 5 9.41 -5.37 10.44
CA ASN A 5 9.46 -5.83 9.05
C ASN A 5 8.54 -5.00 8.12
N VAL A 6 7.38 -4.56 8.62
CA VAL A 6 6.47 -3.70 7.85
C VAL A 6 7.09 -2.31 7.65
N THR A 7 7.72 -1.74 8.68
CA THR A 7 8.41 -0.46 8.55
C THR A 7 9.53 -0.52 7.50
N GLU A 8 10.32 -1.59 7.49
CA GLU A 8 11.39 -1.79 6.49
C GLU A 8 10.81 -1.95 5.08
N LEU A 9 9.73 -2.72 4.92
CA LEU A 9 9.02 -2.85 3.65
C LEU A 9 8.51 -1.50 3.14
N LEU A 10 7.88 -0.70 4.01
CA LEU A 10 7.39 0.63 3.66
C LEU A 10 8.51 1.57 3.22
N ALA A 11 9.68 1.50 3.86
CA ALA A 11 10.84 2.29 3.48
C ALA A 11 11.33 1.93 2.07
N VAL A 12 11.45 0.63 1.76
CA VAL A 12 11.83 0.15 0.43
C VAL A 12 10.81 0.54 -0.63
N LEU A 13 9.51 0.38 -0.33
CA LEU A 13 8.45 0.77 -1.26
C LEU A 13 8.43 2.27 -1.53
N GLU A 14 8.70 3.10 -0.51
CA GLU A 14 8.81 4.55 -0.69
C GLU A 14 10.02 4.92 -1.55
N GLU A 15 11.16 4.26 -1.37
CA GLU A 15 12.35 4.47 -2.21
C GLU A 15 12.06 4.16 -3.68
N ILE A 16 11.43 3.01 -3.96
CA ILE A 16 11.02 2.63 -5.33
C ILE A 16 10.02 3.64 -5.89
N ARG A 17 8.98 4.00 -5.10
CA ARG A 17 7.97 4.97 -5.52
C ARG A 17 8.60 6.32 -5.86
N SER A 18 9.46 6.86 -5.00
CA SER A 18 10.07 8.17 -5.24
C SER A 18 11.00 8.19 -6.46
N ASN A 19 11.68 7.07 -6.73
CA ASN A 19 12.67 6.99 -7.80
C ASN A 19 12.04 6.66 -9.16
N GLU A 20 11.06 5.75 -9.20
CA GLU A 20 10.53 5.20 -10.44
C GLU A 20 9.10 5.67 -10.75
N TYR A 21 8.31 5.98 -9.72
CA TYR A 21 6.87 6.30 -9.85
C TYR A 21 6.48 7.53 -9.01
N PRO A 22 7.13 8.70 -9.19
CA PRO A 22 6.95 9.86 -8.32
C PRO A 22 5.51 10.38 -8.29
N ASP A 23 4.74 10.16 -9.36
CA ASP A 23 3.33 10.56 -9.49
C ASP A 23 2.36 9.66 -8.70
N VAL A 24 2.83 8.49 -8.25
CA VAL A 24 2.04 7.61 -7.39
C VAL A 24 2.04 8.17 -5.98
N PRO A 25 0.87 8.39 -5.35
CA PRO A 25 0.80 8.93 -3.98
C PRO A 25 1.43 7.97 -2.96
N LYS A 26 2.29 8.51 -2.08
CA LYS A 26 2.92 7.75 -0.99
C LYS A 26 1.90 7.07 -0.11
N GLU A 27 0.88 7.81 0.31
CA GLU A 27 -0.15 7.35 1.24
C GLU A 27 -0.96 6.18 0.65
N MET A 28 -1.09 6.12 -0.69
CA MET A 28 -1.75 5.00 -1.36
C MET A 28 -0.93 3.71 -1.20
N ILE A 29 0.39 3.76 -1.42
CA ILE A 29 1.28 2.62 -1.27
C ILE A 29 1.34 2.13 0.17
N GLU A 30 1.42 3.05 1.13
CA GLU A 30 1.39 2.72 2.56
C GLU A 30 0.10 1.99 2.95
N GLN A 31 -1.06 2.50 2.52
CA GLN A 31 -2.36 1.87 2.81
C GLN A 31 -2.50 0.49 2.18
N ILE A 32 -2.01 0.29 0.96
CA ILE A 32 -2.02 -1.03 0.31
C ILE A 32 -1.15 -2.02 1.08
N ALA A 33 0.08 -1.63 1.43
CA ALA A 33 0.99 -2.50 2.16
C ALA A 33 0.45 -2.90 3.53
N LEU A 34 -0.16 -1.96 4.25
CA LEU A 34 -0.81 -2.21 5.53
C LEU A 34 -2.03 -3.14 5.38
N ALA A 35 -2.91 -2.90 4.40
CA ALA A 35 -4.07 -3.75 4.17
C ALA A 35 -3.67 -5.20 3.80
N GLN A 36 -2.60 -5.36 3.02
CA GLN A 36 -2.05 -6.68 2.68
C GLN A 36 -1.44 -7.39 3.90
N PHE A 37 -0.72 -6.64 4.74
CA PHE A 37 -0.12 -7.18 5.95
C PHE A 37 -1.18 -7.59 6.99
N ASP A 38 -2.14 -6.72 7.27
CA ASP A 38 -3.17 -6.93 8.29
C ASP A 38 -4.13 -8.08 7.91
N ASN A 39 -4.30 -8.35 6.62
CA ASN A 39 -5.16 -9.42 6.12
C ASN A 39 -4.37 -10.56 5.46
N GLN A 40 -3.10 -10.78 5.85
CA GLN A 40 -2.25 -11.83 5.27
C GLN A 40 -2.82 -13.26 5.39
N ASP A 41 -3.69 -13.49 6.38
CA ASP A 41 -4.40 -14.76 6.58
C ASP A 41 -5.68 -14.88 5.73
N ASP A 42 -6.22 -13.77 5.20
CA ASP A 42 -7.37 -13.73 4.29
C ASP A 42 -7.03 -12.94 3.02
N ARG A 43 -6.47 -13.67 2.05
CA ARG A 43 -6.04 -13.11 0.77
C ARG A 43 -7.17 -12.48 -0.05
N ASN A 44 -8.40 -12.98 0.10
CA ASN A 44 -9.55 -12.43 -0.63
C ASN A 44 -9.88 -11.04 -0.08
N LYS A 45 -9.90 -10.90 1.25
CA LYS A 45 -10.11 -9.63 1.91
C LYS A 45 -8.98 -8.64 1.60
N ALA A 46 -7.72 -9.07 1.68
CA ALA A 46 -6.56 -8.24 1.31
C ALA A 46 -6.67 -7.65 -0.10
N ARG A 47 -7.07 -8.48 -1.08
CA ARG A 47 -7.28 -8.06 -2.47
C ARG A 47 -8.41 -7.04 -2.60
N ILE A 48 -9.56 -7.30 -1.97
CA ILE A 48 -10.72 -6.39 -2.02
C ILE A 48 -10.34 -5.02 -1.45
N GLU A 49 -9.70 -4.99 -0.28
CA GLU A 49 -9.28 -3.74 0.36
C GLU A 49 -8.25 -2.98 -0.48
N THR A 50 -7.32 -3.68 -1.13
CA THR A 50 -6.36 -3.06 -2.07
C THR A 50 -7.08 -2.36 -3.23
N ILE A 51 -8.07 -3.02 -3.83
CA ILE A 51 -8.86 -2.42 -4.93
C ILE A 51 -9.63 -1.20 -4.43
N GLN A 52 -10.18 -1.24 -3.22
CA GLN A 52 -10.89 -0.10 -2.63
C GLN A 52 -9.98 1.10 -2.37
N VAL A 53 -8.75 0.86 -1.89
CA VAL A 53 -7.74 1.92 -1.72
C VAL A 53 -7.45 2.56 -3.08
N ILE A 54 -7.11 1.78 -4.10
CA ILE A 54 -6.82 2.29 -5.44
C ILE A 54 -8.00 3.11 -6.00
N ALA A 55 -9.22 2.57 -5.94
CA ALA A 55 -10.41 3.26 -6.42
C ALA A 55 -10.64 4.59 -5.69
N SER A 56 -10.42 4.63 -4.37
CA SER A 56 -10.56 5.85 -3.58
C SER A 56 -9.56 6.93 -3.98
N TYR A 57 -8.34 6.56 -4.39
CA TYR A 57 -7.35 7.51 -4.89
C TYR A 57 -7.64 7.97 -6.31
N VAL A 58 -8.00 7.06 -7.21
CA VAL A 58 -8.38 7.42 -8.59
C VAL A 58 -9.56 8.39 -8.62
N ASN A 59 -10.58 8.13 -7.79
CA ASN A 59 -11.76 9.00 -7.69
C ASN A 59 -11.49 10.36 -7.06
N LYS A 60 -10.42 10.53 -6.28
CA LYS A 60 -10.03 11.84 -5.72
C LYS A 60 -9.30 12.72 -6.73
N ILE A 61 -8.73 12.11 -7.77
CA ILE A 61 -7.95 12.78 -8.82
C ILE A 61 -8.84 13.11 -10.05
N SER A 62 -10.00 12.46 -10.15
CA SER A 62 -11.02 12.68 -11.21
C SER A 62 -11.99 13.80 -10.85
#